data_AF-A0A6L3BAM0-F1
#
_entry.id   AF-A0A6L3BAM0-F1
#
_cell.length_a   1.000
_cell.length_b   1.000
_cell.length_c   1.000
_cell.angle_alpha   90.00
_cell.angle_beta   90.00
_cell.angle_gamma   90.00
#
_symmetry.space_group_name_H-M   'P 1'
#
loop_
_entity.id
_entity.type
_entity.pdbx_description
1 polymer ?
#
loop_
_entity_poly.entity_id
_entity_poly.type
_entity_poly.pdbx_seq_one_letter_code
_entity_poly.pdbx_strand_id
1 'polypeptide(L)'
;MDMDLGMDLKGGNLNAGDLDGMEVNGSNTNGASVGRYAVFRRILSCFEQSSGSSRTAERSASQPMRALLLGLLSSRRRAHTRRLWARWLEPVMLRDPALLSIADPLPGCIRVIDTAGWWPALSRRMDDLPVTVETRLENRLGDGVLDRVLASPEMVDWAESLRERSLAVLDALRTDPGALALFLEEANTHRMRAASTLAIPGGVAALRPLDGTDVDTLASALRLSDGWRALGGRAPDMEIDELLACVRGAITDGSVPPEAMALFAVAGLYTHRDPLLGAALRALLPLPLVDAAAAWLTAHTEETADGVTDASPFGSGPARGFDRGLHLFEAARRSENALSGVMGTAGGMGGR
;
A
#
# COMPACT_ATOMS: atom_id res chain seq x y z
N MET A 1 -46.62 15.54 50.30
CA MET A 1 -45.81 16.72 49.93
C MET A 1 -45.15 16.37 48.61
N ASP A 2 -45.87 16.70 47.55
CA ASP A 2 -45.42 16.56 46.17
C ASP A 2 -44.55 17.77 45.82
N MET A 3 -43.37 17.51 45.26
CA MET A 3 -42.71 18.46 44.37
C MET A 3 -42.18 17.71 43.15
N ASP A 4 -42.92 17.96 42.08
CA ASP A 4 -42.65 17.68 40.69
C ASP A 4 -41.54 18.61 40.18
N LEU A 5 -40.47 18.05 39.63
CA LEU A 5 -39.52 18.76 38.76
C LEU A 5 -39.09 17.80 37.65
N GLY A 6 -39.88 17.78 36.59
CA GLY A 6 -39.47 17.26 35.30
C GLY A 6 -38.27 18.02 34.75
N MET A 7 -37.29 17.28 34.23
CA MET A 7 -36.44 17.76 33.16
C MET A 7 -36.25 16.68 32.10
N ASP A 8 -36.90 16.98 30.97
CA ASP A 8 -36.73 16.41 29.65
C ASP A 8 -35.33 16.79 29.11
N LEU A 9 -34.49 15.82 28.75
CA LEU A 9 -33.30 16.05 27.93
C LEU A 9 -33.28 15.09 26.75
N LYS A 10 -33.97 15.56 25.72
CA LYS A 10 -33.95 15.11 24.34
C LYS A 10 -32.67 15.60 23.65
N GLY A 11 -31.96 14.70 22.96
CA GLY A 11 -31.15 15.03 21.78
C GLY A 11 -29.67 15.36 22.01
N GLY A 12 -28.80 14.47 21.51
CA GLY A 12 -27.36 14.70 21.40
C GLY A 12 -26.67 13.62 20.58
N ASN A 13 -27.09 13.47 19.32
CA ASN A 13 -26.46 12.58 18.33
C ASN A 13 -25.05 13.11 18.01
N LEU A 14 -24.02 12.53 18.62
CA LEU A 14 -22.62 12.86 18.31
C LEU A 14 -22.08 11.82 17.32
N ASN A 15 -22.25 12.14 16.04
CA ASN A 15 -21.47 11.59 14.94
C ASN A 15 -19.98 11.84 15.21
N ALA A 16 -19.27 10.82 15.71
CA ALA A 16 -17.81 10.79 15.76
C ALA A 16 -17.28 10.20 14.44
N GLY A 17 -17.53 10.93 13.35
CA GLY A 17 -16.97 10.67 12.03
C GLY A 17 -16.20 11.91 11.59
N ASP A 18 -15.12 11.67 10.84
CA ASP A 18 -14.18 12.64 10.27
C ASP A 18 -13.13 13.23 11.21
N LEU A 19 -11.86 12.93 10.89
CA LEU A 19 -10.85 13.91 10.45
C LEU A 19 -9.48 13.21 10.44
N ASP A 20 -9.05 12.68 9.28
CA ASP A 20 -7.66 12.24 9.08
C ASP A 20 -7.17 12.69 7.69
N GLY A 21 -6.49 13.83 7.68
CA GLY A 21 -5.72 14.35 6.55
C GLY A 21 -4.22 14.17 6.76
N MET A 22 -3.56 13.56 5.79
CA MET A 22 -2.10 13.57 5.62
C MET A 22 -1.73 14.73 4.69
N GLU A 23 -0.91 15.66 5.18
CA GLU A 23 -0.15 16.61 4.34
C GLU A 23 1.23 16.02 4.07
N VAL A 24 1.63 16.03 2.78
CA VAL A 24 3.02 15.88 2.33
C VAL A 24 3.37 17.20 1.62
N ASN A 25 4.48 17.80 2.03
CA ASN A 25 4.98 19.10 1.55
C ASN A 25 5.41 19.07 0.07
N GLY A 26 5.16 20.17 -0.65
CA GLY A 26 5.78 20.46 -1.95
C GLY A 26 5.10 21.52 -2.83
N SER A 27 5.04 22.78 -2.37
CA SER A 27 5.00 24.04 -3.16
C SER A 27 3.99 24.22 -4.32
N ASN A 28 2.82 24.83 -4.09
CA ASN A 28 2.48 26.24 -4.39
C ASN A 28 0.96 26.49 -4.16
N THR A 29 0.62 27.57 -3.45
CA THR A 29 -0.71 27.87 -2.86
C THR A 29 -1.61 28.67 -3.82
N ASN A 30 -2.95 28.60 -3.74
CA ASN A 30 -3.73 29.53 -2.90
C ASN A 30 -5.23 29.22 -2.96
N GLY A 31 -5.86 29.03 -1.78
CA GLY A 31 -7.32 29.08 -1.66
C GLY A 31 -7.88 28.33 -0.45
N ALA A 32 -7.62 27.02 -0.35
CA ALA A 32 -8.26 26.15 0.64
C ALA A 32 -7.41 25.82 1.88
N SER A 33 -6.10 26.11 1.87
CA SER A 33 -5.19 25.93 3.02
C SER A 33 -5.25 27.09 4.03
N VAL A 34 -5.77 28.25 3.62
CA VAL A 34 -5.77 29.50 4.42
C VAL A 34 -6.66 29.37 5.67
N GLY A 35 -7.79 28.67 5.58
CA GLY A 35 -8.71 28.51 6.71
C GLY A 35 -8.17 27.61 7.83
N ARG A 36 -7.46 26.53 7.49
CA ARG A 36 -6.98 25.53 8.47
C ARG A 36 -5.66 25.94 9.13
N TYR A 37 -4.76 26.57 8.38
CA TYR A 37 -3.58 27.22 8.95
C TYR A 37 -3.93 28.45 9.81
N ALA A 38 -5.02 29.15 9.51
CA ALA A 38 -5.50 30.26 10.34
C ALA A 38 -5.99 29.77 11.71
N VAL A 39 -6.68 28.62 11.80
CA VAL A 39 -7.09 28.04 13.09
C VAL A 39 -5.87 27.60 13.90
N PHE A 40 -4.91 26.92 13.28
CA PHE A 40 -3.68 26.49 13.96
C PHE A 40 -2.82 27.68 14.41
N ARG A 41 -2.68 28.72 13.57
CA ARG A 41 -2.01 29.98 13.95
C ARG A 41 -2.76 30.75 15.03
N ARG A 42 -4.10 30.75 15.01
CA ARG A 42 -4.92 31.40 16.04
C ARG A 42 -4.71 30.73 17.40
N ILE A 43 -4.67 29.40 17.42
CA ILE A 43 -4.39 28.62 18.64
C ILE A 43 -2.96 28.88 19.15
N LEU A 44 -1.96 28.93 18.26
CA LEU A 44 -0.58 29.27 18.64
C LEU A 44 -0.44 30.72 19.12
N SER A 45 -1.15 31.67 18.51
CA SER A 45 -1.14 33.08 18.94
C SER A 45 -1.82 33.31 20.30
N CYS A 46 -2.82 32.48 20.65
CA CYS A 46 -3.39 32.47 22.00
C CYS A 46 -2.40 31.94 23.05
N PHE A 47 -1.45 31.09 22.65
CA PHE A 47 -0.38 30.60 23.50
C PHE A 47 0.67 31.68 23.78
N GLU A 48 1.09 32.45 22.76
CA GLU A 48 2.05 33.54 22.95
C GLU A 48 1.48 34.71 23.78
N GLN A 49 0.17 34.97 23.67
CA GLN A 49 -0.50 36.01 24.49
C GLN A 49 -0.76 35.60 25.94
N SER A 50 -0.75 34.29 26.26
CA SER A 50 -1.04 33.79 27.61
C SER A 50 0.22 33.63 28.47
N SER A 51 1.42 33.80 27.91
CA SER A 51 2.70 33.75 28.64
C SER A 51 2.92 34.90 29.65
N GLY A 52 1.93 35.77 29.86
CA GLY A 52 2.06 36.99 30.62
C GLY A 52 0.89 37.33 31.53
N SER A 53 0.27 36.37 32.24
CA SER A 53 -0.56 36.72 33.42
C SER A 53 -0.95 35.52 34.29
N SER A 54 -0.61 35.63 35.58
CA SER A 54 -1.26 34.99 36.74
C SER A 54 -1.22 33.45 36.88
N ARG A 55 -0.24 33.03 37.68
CA ARG A 55 0.17 31.66 38.05
C ARG A 55 -0.81 30.83 38.91
N THR A 56 -2.12 31.07 38.89
CA THR A 56 -3.04 30.34 39.80
C THR A 56 -4.32 29.76 39.17
N ALA A 57 -4.56 29.97 37.86
CA ALA A 57 -5.70 29.38 37.14
C ALA A 57 -5.31 28.39 36.01
N GLU A 58 -4.02 28.09 35.82
CA GLU A 58 -3.51 27.31 34.67
C GLU A 58 -3.70 25.78 34.76
N ARG A 59 -4.10 25.24 35.93
CA ARG A 59 -4.16 23.77 36.12
C ARG A 59 -5.40 23.09 35.51
N SER A 60 -6.52 23.79 35.33
CA SER A 60 -7.78 23.15 34.89
C SER A 60 -8.04 23.25 33.38
N ALA A 61 -7.52 24.27 32.68
CA ALA A 61 -7.73 24.44 31.24
C ALA A 61 -6.74 23.64 30.38
N SER A 62 -5.58 23.26 30.93
CA SER A 62 -4.54 22.49 30.24
C SER A 62 -4.85 21.00 30.10
N GLN A 63 -5.71 20.46 30.96
CA GLN A 63 -6.08 19.04 30.98
C GLN A 63 -7.02 18.60 29.84
N PRO A 64 -8.11 19.31 29.52
CA PRO A 64 -8.97 18.96 28.38
C PRO A 64 -8.28 19.21 27.03
N MET A 65 -7.43 20.24 26.93
CA MET A 65 -6.64 20.50 25.71
C MET A 65 -5.58 19.41 25.47
N ARG A 66 -4.93 18.93 26.53
CA ARG A 66 -4.02 17.78 26.47
C ARG A 66 -4.76 16.49 26.13
N ALA A 67 -5.97 16.29 26.66
CA ALA A 67 -6.82 15.14 26.29
C ALA A 67 -7.29 15.20 24.83
N LEU A 68 -7.58 16.40 24.29
CA LEU A 68 -7.95 16.61 22.89
C LEU A 68 -6.75 16.37 21.96
N LEU A 69 -5.57 16.91 22.30
CA LEU A 69 -4.33 16.69 21.54
C LEU A 69 -3.87 15.24 21.62
N LEU A 70 -3.97 14.60 22.79
CA LEU A 70 -3.76 13.16 22.92
C LEU A 70 -4.85 12.39 22.17
N GLY A 71 -6.08 12.88 22.09
CA GLY A 71 -7.17 12.32 21.27
C GLY A 71 -6.87 12.36 19.77
N LEU A 72 -6.36 13.48 19.27
CA LEU A 72 -5.98 13.69 17.86
C LEU A 72 -4.65 12.99 17.50
N LEU A 73 -3.69 12.95 18.42
CA LEU A 73 -2.47 12.18 18.26
C LEU A 73 -2.73 10.68 18.45
N SER A 74 -3.71 10.30 19.26
CA SER A 74 -4.14 8.91 19.43
C SER A 74 -5.00 8.42 18.28
N SER A 75 -5.86 9.24 17.65
CA SER A 75 -6.56 8.84 16.42
C SER A 75 -5.57 8.53 15.30
N ARG A 76 -4.51 9.34 15.16
CA ARG A 76 -3.36 9.07 14.28
C ARG A 76 -2.53 7.82 14.67
N ARG A 77 -2.62 7.38 15.93
CA ARG A 77 -1.95 6.19 16.49
C ARG A 77 -2.82 4.93 16.44
N ARG A 78 -4.17 5.02 16.49
CA ARG A 78 -5.15 3.91 16.52
C ARG A 78 -5.22 3.01 15.28
N ALA A 79 -4.21 3.07 14.43
CA ALA A 79 -4.07 2.20 13.28
C ALA A 79 -2.79 1.35 13.39
N HIS A 80 -2.28 1.09 14.60
CA HIS A 80 -1.06 0.30 14.78
C HIS A 80 -1.24 -1.13 14.28
N THR A 81 -2.38 -1.76 14.58
CA THR A 81 -2.72 -3.10 14.07
C THR A 81 -2.86 -3.11 12.55
N ARG A 82 -3.50 -2.07 11.96
CA ARG A 82 -3.57 -1.93 10.49
C ARG A 82 -2.18 -1.84 9.88
N ARG A 83 -1.29 -1.02 10.48
CA ARG A 83 0.09 -0.87 10.01
C ARG A 83 0.83 -2.20 10.12
N LEU A 84 0.69 -2.92 11.23
CA LEU A 84 1.29 -4.24 11.43
C LEU A 84 0.83 -5.21 10.34
N TRP A 85 -0.46 -5.27 10.05
CA TRP A 85 -1.03 -6.09 8.98
C TRP A 85 -0.55 -5.66 7.58
N ALA A 86 -0.58 -4.36 7.27
CA ALA A 86 -0.22 -3.85 5.95
C ALA A 86 1.26 -4.08 5.58
N ARG A 87 2.14 -4.32 6.57
CA ARG A 87 3.56 -4.67 6.32
C ARG A 87 3.73 -5.95 5.52
N TRP A 88 2.76 -6.86 5.53
CA TRP A 88 2.79 -8.05 4.67
C TRP A 88 2.74 -7.72 3.18
N LEU A 89 2.08 -6.62 2.84
CA LEU A 89 1.87 -6.17 1.47
C LEU A 89 2.86 -5.08 1.05
N GLU A 90 3.53 -4.46 2.01
CA GLU A 90 4.43 -3.32 1.79
C GLU A 90 5.48 -3.51 0.69
N PRO A 91 6.10 -4.70 0.52
CA PRO A 91 7.07 -4.95 -0.55
C PRO A 91 6.51 -4.84 -1.97
N VAL A 92 5.20 -5.04 -2.15
CA VAL A 92 4.52 -5.04 -3.46
C VAL A 92 3.49 -3.91 -3.60
N MET A 93 3.30 -3.12 -2.54
CA MET A 93 2.26 -2.11 -2.48
C MET A 93 2.64 -0.83 -3.22
N LEU A 94 1.82 -0.45 -4.20
CA LEU A 94 1.99 0.77 -4.98
C LEU A 94 1.51 2.00 -4.22
N ARG A 95 2.33 3.07 -4.26
CA ARG A 95 2.06 4.34 -3.57
C ARG A 95 2.11 5.55 -4.50
N ASP A 96 2.59 5.41 -5.74
CA ASP A 96 2.67 6.50 -6.70
C ASP A 96 1.27 7.07 -6.97
N PRO A 97 1.00 8.35 -6.67
CA PRO A 97 -0.29 8.98 -6.91
C PRO A 97 -0.81 8.83 -8.34
N ALA A 98 0.07 8.80 -9.34
CA ALA A 98 -0.32 8.61 -10.73
C ALA A 98 -0.84 7.19 -11.01
N LEU A 99 -0.33 6.16 -10.32
CA LEU A 99 -0.86 4.78 -10.39
C LEU A 99 -2.15 4.63 -9.59
N LEU A 100 -2.36 5.47 -8.57
CA LEU A 100 -3.61 5.47 -7.79
C LEU A 100 -4.79 6.01 -8.58
N SER A 101 -4.56 6.90 -9.55
CA SER A 101 -5.60 7.50 -10.39
C SER A 101 -6.01 6.67 -11.61
N ILE A 102 -5.34 5.54 -11.87
CA ILE A 102 -5.66 4.68 -13.02
C ILE A 102 -6.97 3.94 -12.74
N ALA A 103 -7.96 4.18 -13.60
CA ALA A 103 -9.28 3.56 -13.52
C ALA A 103 -9.21 2.08 -13.89
N ASP A 104 -8.39 1.73 -14.88
CA ASP A 104 -8.25 0.36 -15.37
C ASP A 104 -7.62 -0.58 -14.32
N PRO A 105 -8.02 -1.86 -14.33
CA PRO A 105 -7.38 -2.85 -13.48
C PRO A 105 -5.90 -2.98 -13.86
N LEU A 106 -5.02 -2.79 -12.87
CA LEU A 106 -3.60 -3.11 -12.99
C LEU A 106 -3.40 -4.58 -12.59
N PRO A 107 -3.07 -5.49 -13.52
CA PRO A 107 -2.88 -6.91 -13.20
C PRO A 107 -1.93 -7.14 -12.02
N GLY A 108 -2.38 -7.88 -11.00
CA GLY A 108 -1.58 -8.28 -9.83
C GLY A 108 -1.11 -7.14 -8.93
N CYS A 109 -1.66 -5.93 -9.09
CA CYS A 109 -1.28 -4.77 -8.30
C CYS A 109 -2.08 -4.70 -6.99
N ILE A 110 -1.42 -4.29 -5.92
CA ILE A 110 -2.07 -3.83 -4.68
C ILE A 110 -1.72 -2.37 -4.48
N ARG A 111 -2.73 -1.50 -4.50
CA ARG A 111 -2.53 -0.08 -4.20
C ARG A 111 -2.65 0.16 -2.70
N VAL A 112 -1.92 1.15 -2.19
CA VAL A 112 -2.03 1.56 -0.79
C VAL A 112 -3.46 1.94 -0.41
N ILE A 113 -4.21 2.53 -1.33
CA ILE A 113 -5.60 2.89 -1.09
C ILE A 113 -6.52 1.68 -0.93
N ASP A 114 -6.21 0.56 -1.58
CA ASP A 114 -6.99 -0.66 -1.49
C ASP A 114 -6.89 -1.23 -0.06
N THR A 115 -5.71 -1.13 0.57
CA THR A 115 -5.52 -1.54 1.97
C THR A 115 -6.37 -0.75 2.97
N ALA A 116 -6.72 0.50 2.65
CA ALA A 116 -7.63 1.30 3.45
C ALA A 116 -9.08 0.81 3.36
N GLY A 117 -9.46 0.14 2.26
CA GLY A 117 -10.72 -0.56 2.11
C GLY A 117 -10.70 -1.96 2.74
N TRP A 118 -9.64 -2.73 2.49
CA TRP A 118 -9.50 -4.10 2.95
C TRP A 118 -9.45 -4.24 4.46
N TRP A 119 -8.65 -3.41 5.13
CA TRP A 119 -8.44 -3.60 6.56
C TRP A 119 -9.73 -3.50 7.37
N PRO A 120 -10.56 -2.44 7.27
CA PRO A 120 -11.79 -2.36 8.05
C PRO A 120 -12.79 -3.48 7.73
N ALA A 121 -12.88 -3.91 6.46
CA ALA A 121 -13.76 -4.99 6.04
C ALA A 121 -13.29 -6.34 6.59
N LEU A 122 -11.99 -6.61 6.55
CA LEU A 122 -11.40 -7.82 7.10
C LEU A 122 -11.49 -7.84 8.63
N SER A 123 -11.09 -6.76 9.30
CA SER A 123 -10.96 -6.72 10.76
C SER A 123 -12.27 -7.03 11.48
N ARG A 124 -13.43 -6.63 10.92
CA ARG A 124 -14.75 -6.96 11.49
C ARG A 124 -15.09 -8.45 11.45
N ARG A 125 -14.42 -9.22 10.60
CA ARG A 125 -14.62 -10.66 10.39
C ARG A 125 -13.57 -11.51 11.09
N MET A 126 -12.66 -10.90 11.86
CA MET A 126 -11.58 -11.58 12.58
C MET A 126 -11.85 -11.75 14.08
N ASP A 127 -13.11 -11.71 14.51
CA ASP A 127 -13.49 -11.73 15.92
C ASP A 127 -12.75 -10.63 16.73
N ASP A 128 -12.32 -10.94 17.96
CA ASP A 128 -11.60 -10.02 18.86
C ASP A 128 -10.08 -9.93 18.57
N LEU A 129 -9.57 -10.61 17.54
CA LEU A 129 -8.12 -10.64 17.25
C LEU A 129 -7.54 -9.23 17.01
N PRO A 130 -8.13 -8.36 16.17
CA PRO A 130 -7.57 -7.02 15.95
C PRO A 130 -7.52 -6.17 17.22
N VAL A 131 -8.54 -6.28 18.09
CA VAL A 131 -8.60 -5.57 19.36
C VAL A 131 -7.53 -6.07 20.33
N THR A 132 -7.33 -7.40 20.36
CA THR A 132 -6.28 -8.04 21.16
C THR A 132 -4.90 -7.56 20.74
N VAL A 133 -4.62 -7.52 19.43
CA VAL A 133 -3.32 -7.07 18.90
C VAL A 133 -3.11 -5.57 19.17
N GLU A 134 -4.13 -4.73 18.99
CA GLU A 134 -4.01 -3.29 19.28
C GLU A 134 -3.69 -3.07 20.77
N THR A 135 -4.39 -3.74 21.68
CA THR A 135 -4.15 -3.64 23.13
C THR A 135 -2.72 -4.07 23.48
N ARG A 136 -2.21 -5.13 22.84
CA ARG A 136 -0.82 -5.59 23.03
C ARG A 136 0.20 -4.60 22.50
N LEU A 137 -0.05 -4.02 21.33
CA LEU A 137 0.79 -2.97 20.73
C LEU A 137 0.83 -1.72 21.61
N GLU A 138 -0.32 -1.23 22.06
CA GLU A 138 -0.42 -0.03 22.90
C GLU A 138 0.35 -0.19 24.22
N ASN A 139 0.22 -1.34 24.88
CA ASN A 139 0.99 -1.64 26.10
C ASN A 139 2.50 -1.58 25.86
N ARG A 140 2.98 -2.12 24.73
CA ARG A 140 4.40 -2.11 24.36
C ARG A 140 4.92 -0.74 23.94
N LEU A 141 4.08 0.07 23.31
CA LEU A 141 4.43 1.44 22.92
C LEU A 141 4.59 2.37 24.13
N GLY A 142 4.07 1.99 25.30
CA GLY A 142 4.38 2.65 26.56
C GLY A 142 5.87 2.60 26.91
N ASP A 143 6.56 1.54 26.48
CA ASP A 143 7.93 1.21 26.90
C ASP A 143 8.98 1.36 25.78
N GLY A 144 8.57 1.66 24.54
CA GLY A 144 9.47 1.64 23.38
C GLY A 144 9.03 2.48 22.18
N VAL A 145 9.96 2.66 21.23
CA VAL A 145 9.71 3.34 19.95
C VAL A 145 8.98 2.39 18.99
N LEU A 146 7.99 2.90 18.25
CA LEU A 146 7.09 2.14 17.38
C LEU A 146 7.82 1.14 16.48
N ASP A 147 8.84 1.57 15.73
CA ASP A 147 9.51 0.68 14.77
C ASP A 147 10.22 -0.50 15.45
N ARG A 148 10.81 -0.26 16.63
CA ARG A 148 11.43 -1.31 17.43
C ARG A 148 10.38 -2.28 17.97
N VAL A 149 9.22 -1.78 18.40
CA VAL A 149 8.11 -2.62 18.88
C VAL A 149 7.59 -3.49 17.73
N LEU A 150 7.31 -2.88 16.57
CA LEU A 150 6.83 -3.60 15.38
C LEU A 150 7.83 -4.63 14.86
N ALA A 151 9.13 -4.44 15.07
CA ALA A 151 10.18 -5.39 14.71
C ALA A 151 10.43 -6.48 15.78
N SER A 152 9.77 -6.43 16.94
CA SER A 152 9.97 -7.43 17.99
C SER A 152 9.41 -8.80 17.58
N PRO A 153 10.02 -9.91 18.04
CA PRO A 153 9.57 -11.27 17.69
C PRO A 153 8.08 -11.51 17.95
N GLU A 154 7.58 -11.06 19.11
CA GLU A 154 6.15 -11.20 19.43
C GLU A 154 5.24 -10.44 18.46
N MET A 155 5.66 -9.26 17.98
CA MET A 155 4.85 -8.54 16.99
C MET A 155 4.91 -9.21 15.62
N VAL A 156 5.96 -9.96 15.30
CA VAL A 156 6.01 -10.81 14.11
C VAL A 156 4.99 -11.95 14.26
N ASP A 157 4.91 -12.60 15.42
CA ASP A 157 3.94 -13.67 15.68
C ASP A 157 2.48 -13.17 15.60
N TRP A 158 2.21 -11.96 16.11
CA TRP A 158 0.89 -11.33 15.96
C TRP A 158 0.59 -10.90 14.54
N ALA A 159 1.58 -10.40 13.80
CA ALA A 159 1.43 -10.11 12.38
C ALA A 159 1.05 -11.39 11.61
N GLU A 160 1.67 -12.51 11.96
CA GLU A 160 1.37 -13.82 11.37
C GLU A 160 -0.05 -14.28 11.70
N SER A 161 -0.46 -14.17 12.96
CA SER A 161 -1.83 -14.49 13.39
C SER A 161 -2.88 -13.67 12.62
N LEU A 162 -2.62 -12.38 12.38
CA LEU A 162 -3.48 -11.52 11.57
C LEU A 162 -3.51 -11.95 10.10
N ARG A 163 -2.36 -12.37 9.55
CA ARG A 163 -2.25 -12.86 8.17
C ARG A 163 -3.05 -14.14 7.98
N GLU A 164 -2.83 -15.14 8.83
CA GLU A 164 -3.54 -16.42 8.79
C GLU A 164 -5.06 -16.22 8.93
N ARG A 165 -5.49 -15.38 9.88
CA ARG A 165 -6.91 -15.08 10.07
C ARG A 165 -7.50 -14.32 8.87
N SER A 166 -6.76 -13.40 8.27
CA SER A 166 -7.18 -12.74 7.03
C SER A 166 -7.41 -13.75 5.91
N LEU A 167 -6.48 -14.70 5.73
CA LEU A 167 -6.59 -15.75 4.72
C LEU A 167 -7.80 -16.65 4.97
N ALA A 168 -8.04 -17.06 6.21
CA ALA A 168 -9.23 -17.85 6.57
C ALA A 168 -10.54 -17.12 6.24
N VAL A 169 -10.62 -15.81 6.49
CA VAL A 169 -11.77 -14.99 6.09
C VAL A 169 -11.92 -14.95 4.58
N LEU A 170 -10.84 -14.68 3.84
CA LEU A 170 -10.85 -14.59 2.38
C LEU A 170 -11.26 -15.93 1.73
N ASP A 171 -10.80 -17.05 2.29
CA ASP A 171 -11.17 -18.39 1.81
C ASP A 171 -12.64 -18.72 2.07
N ALA A 172 -13.18 -18.32 3.22
CA ALA A 172 -14.61 -18.45 3.48
C ALA A 172 -15.45 -17.63 2.48
N LEU A 173 -15.04 -16.38 2.18
CA LEU A 173 -15.73 -15.52 1.21
C LEU A 173 -15.78 -16.12 -0.20
N ARG A 174 -14.75 -16.88 -0.61
CA ARG A 174 -14.74 -17.55 -1.92
C ARG A 174 -15.83 -18.62 -2.06
N THR A 175 -16.31 -19.15 -0.95
CA THR A 175 -17.36 -20.19 -0.94
C THR A 175 -18.78 -19.64 -0.85
N ASP A 176 -18.93 -18.35 -0.53
CA ASP A 176 -20.22 -17.68 -0.36
C ASP A 176 -20.26 -16.36 -1.15
N PRO A 177 -20.89 -16.36 -2.36
CA PRO A 177 -21.02 -15.17 -3.19
C PRO A 177 -21.77 -14.01 -2.51
N GLY A 178 -22.72 -14.31 -1.62
CA GLY A 178 -23.47 -13.29 -0.88
C GLY A 178 -22.60 -12.58 0.16
N ALA A 179 -21.82 -13.35 0.92
CA ALA A 179 -20.85 -12.80 1.85
C ALA A 179 -19.74 -12.01 1.13
N LEU A 180 -19.28 -12.49 -0.03
CA LEU A 180 -18.31 -11.77 -0.87
C LEU A 180 -18.85 -10.42 -1.33
N ALA A 181 -20.11 -10.37 -1.80
CA ALA A 181 -20.73 -9.12 -2.23
C ALA A 181 -20.80 -8.09 -1.09
N LEU A 182 -21.23 -8.51 0.11
CA LEU A 182 -21.27 -7.64 1.29
C LEU A 182 -19.87 -7.17 1.72
N PHE A 183 -18.86 -8.04 1.63
CA PHE A 183 -17.48 -7.68 1.90
C PHE A 183 -16.97 -6.63 0.92
N LEU A 184 -17.22 -6.80 -0.38
CA LEU A 184 -16.80 -5.86 -1.42
C LEU A 184 -17.50 -4.51 -1.29
N GLU A 185 -18.80 -4.49 -0.99
CA GLU A 185 -19.55 -3.24 -0.74
C GLU A 185 -18.92 -2.46 0.41
N GLU A 186 -18.62 -3.15 1.52
CA GLU A 186 -18.00 -2.55 2.69
C GLU A 186 -16.59 -2.04 2.39
N ALA A 187 -15.75 -2.86 1.76
CA ALA A 187 -14.39 -2.51 1.39
C ALA A 187 -14.36 -1.30 0.45
N ASN A 188 -15.23 -1.28 -0.56
CA ASN A 188 -15.38 -0.15 -1.46
C ASN A 188 -15.84 1.11 -0.71
N THR A 189 -16.78 1.01 0.21
CA THR A 189 -17.23 2.16 1.02
C THR A 189 -16.05 2.80 1.78
N HIS A 190 -15.23 1.99 2.45
CA HIS A 190 -14.05 2.49 3.17
C HIS A 190 -12.96 3.02 2.24
N ARG A 191 -12.73 2.34 1.12
CA ARG A 191 -11.77 2.76 0.09
C ARG A 191 -12.14 4.11 -0.49
N MET A 192 -13.41 4.33 -0.80
CA MET A 192 -13.91 5.60 -1.36
C MET A 192 -13.84 6.74 -0.33
N ARG A 193 -14.11 6.45 0.95
CA ARG A 193 -13.88 7.42 2.04
C ARG A 193 -12.41 7.80 2.14
N ALA A 194 -11.50 6.81 2.13
CA ALA A 194 -10.06 7.08 2.14
C ALA A 194 -9.60 7.84 0.88
N ALA A 195 -10.18 7.55 -0.28
CA ALA A 195 -9.90 8.28 -1.51
C ALA A 195 -10.31 9.75 -1.43
N SER A 196 -11.45 10.05 -0.80
CA SER A 196 -11.95 11.42 -0.67
C SER A 196 -11.04 12.32 0.18
N THR A 197 -10.23 11.74 1.07
CA THR A 197 -9.27 12.48 1.89
C THR A 197 -7.91 12.63 1.21
N LEU A 198 -7.65 11.88 0.13
CA LEU A 198 -6.43 11.94 -0.65
C LEU A 198 -6.63 12.84 -1.88
N ALA A 199 -5.65 13.69 -2.17
CA ALA A 199 -5.64 14.53 -3.38
C ALA A 199 -5.27 13.70 -4.63
N ILE A 200 -6.02 12.63 -4.91
CA ILE A 200 -5.78 11.75 -6.06
C ILE A 200 -6.23 12.50 -7.33
N PRO A 201 -5.40 12.55 -8.39
CA PRO A 201 -5.82 13.08 -9.68
C PRO A 201 -7.11 12.40 -10.18
N GLY A 202 -8.09 13.17 -10.63
CA GLY A 202 -9.41 12.66 -11.03
C GLY A 202 -10.36 12.31 -9.86
N GLY A 203 -9.86 12.33 -8.63
CA GLY A 203 -10.63 12.12 -7.40
C GLY A 203 -11.27 10.73 -7.30
N VAL A 204 -12.23 10.62 -6.39
CA VAL A 204 -12.97 9.39 -6.09
C VAL A 204 -13.65 8.80 -7.33
N ALA A 205 -14.10 9.64 -8.26
CA ALA A 205 -14.80 9.23 -9.48
C ALA A 205 -13.92 8.43 -10.46
N ALA A 206 -12.59 8.56 -10.37
CA ALA A 206 -11.66 7.81 -11.22
C ALA A 206 -11.43 6.36 -10.73
N LEU A 207 -11.89 6.00 -9.53
CA LEU A 207 -11.62 4.68 -8.96
C LEU A 207 -12.70 3.67 -9.37
N ARG A 208 -12.30 2.65 -10.13
CA ARG A 208 -13.14 1.46 -10.31
C ARG A 208 -13.44 0.81 -8.94
N PRO A 209 -14.65 0.29 -8.69
CA PRO A 209 -14.92 -0.56 -7.54
C PRO A 209 -14.01 -1.79 -7.54
N LEU A 210 -13.62 -2.23 -6.35
CA LEU A 210 -12.96 -3.51 -6.12
C LEU A 210 -13.95 -4.64 -6.43
N ASP A 211 -13.43 -5.71 -7.02
CA ASP A 211 -14.18 -6.92 -7.37
C ASP A 211 -13.51 -8.21 -6.83
N GLY A 212 -14.06 -9.38 -7.19
CA GLY A 212 -13.54 -10.68 -6.75
C GLY A 212 -12.09 -10.96 -7.20
N THR A 213 -11.65 -10.41 -8.33
CA THR A 213 -10.28 -10.54 -8.82
C THR A 213 -9.30 -9.80 -7.91
N ASP A 214 -9.71 -8.63 -7.39
CA ASP A 214 -8.90 -7.90 -6.42
C ASP A 214 -8.79 -8.65 -5.08
N VAL A 215 -9.86 -9.37 -4.69
CA VAL A 215 -9.86 -10.25 -3.51
C VAL A 215 -8.92 -11.44 -3.72
N ASP A 216 -8.93 -12.06 -4.89
CA ASP A 216 -8.00 -13.13 -5.23
C ASP A 216 -6.55 -12.65 -5.27
N THR A 217 -6.32 -11.43 -5.75
CA THR A 217 -5.00 -10.79 -5.74
C THR A 217 -4.52 -10.55 -4.32
N LEU A 218 -5.38 -10.01 -3.44
CA LEU A 218 -5.08 -9.83 -2.02
C LEU A 218 -4.76 -11.16 -1.33
N ALA A 219 -5.57 -12.19 -1.55
CA ALA A 219 -5.37 -13.50 -0.95
C ALA A 219 -4.05 -14.13 -1.42
N SER A 220 -3.76 -14.05 -2.72
CA SER A 220 -2.49 -14.53 -3.30
C SER A 220 -1.31 -13.79 -2.69
N ALA A 221 -1.39 -12.48 -2.57
CA ALA A 221 -0.33 -11.68 -1.99
C ALA A 221 -0.06 -12.03 -0.52
N LEU A 222 -1.11 -12.18 0.30
CA LEU A 222 -0.96 -12.58 1.70
C LEU A 222 -0.34 -13.97 1.85
N ARG A 223 -0.71 -14.94 0.99
CA ARG A 223 -0.11 -16.29 1.00
C ARG A 223 1.37 -16.27 0.64
N LEU A 224 1.72 -15.47 -0.37
CA LEU A 224 3.07 -15.42 -0.94
C LEU A 224 4.01 -14.48 -0.17
N SER A 225 3.51 -13.83 0.89
CA SER A 225 4.21 -12.73 1.55
C SER A 225 5.48 -13.09 2.32
N ASP A 226 5.66 -14.37 2.64
CA ASP A 226 6.92 -14.86 3.20
C ASP A 226 8.04 -14.83 2.14
N GLY A 227 7.70 -15.02 0.86
CA GLY A 227 8.65 -15.09 -0.24
C GLY A 227 9.42 -13.78 -0.47
N TRP A 228 8.74 -12.64 -0.44
CA TRP A 228 9.41 -11.35 -0.67
C TRP A 228 10.19 -10.81 0.53
N ARG A 229 10.01 -11.37 1.73
CA ARG A 229 10.93 -11.06 2.85
C ARG A 229 12.36 -11.52 2.56
N ALA A 230 12.52 -12.60 1.78
CA ALA A 230 13.82 -13.09 1.33
C ALA A 230 14.42 -12.22 0.21
N LEU A 231 13.59 -11.56 -0.59
CA LEU A 231 14.03 -10.66 -1.66
C LEU A 231 14.58 -9.32 -1.12
N GLY A 232 14.14 -8.91 0.06
CA GLY A 232 14.53 -7.66 0.70
C GLY A 232 13.85 -6.44 0.08
N GLY A 233 13.69 -5.39 0.89
CA GLY A 233 13.20 -4.08 0.42
C GLY A 233 11.78 -4.07 -0.13
N ARG A 234 11.48 -3.03 -0.92
CA ARG A 234 10.20 -2.83 -1.60
C ARG A 234 10.47 -2.72 -3.09
N ALA A 235 9.85 -3.59 -3.91
CA ALA A 235 10.06 -3.56 -5.36
C ALA A 235 9.79 -2.19 -6.00
N PRO A 236 8.75 -1.43 -5.58
CA PRO A 236 8.53 -0.07 -6.08
C PRO A 236 9.67 0.92 -5.79
N ASP A 237 10.48 0.67 -4.77
CA ASP A 237 11.55 1.58 -4.34
C ASP A 237 12.92 1.15 -4.89
N MET A 238 13.02 -0.02 -5.55
CA MET A 238 14.26 -0.56 -6.11
C MET A 238 14.57 0.06 -7.48
N GLU A 239 15.84 0.25 -7.78
CA GLU A 239 16.29 0.56 -9.14
C GLU A 239 16.07 -0.62 -10.09
N ILE A 240 15.96 -0.36 -11.40
CA ILE A 240 15.71 -1.40 -12.43
C ILE A 240 16.75 -2.54 -12.35
N ASP A 241 18.03 -2.19 -12.26
CA ASP A 241 19.12 -3.17 -12.20
C ASP A 241 19.07 -3.99 -10.89
N GLU A 242 18.69 -3.36 -9.78
CA GLU A 242 18.54 -4.00 -8.46
C GLU A 242 17.37 -4.99 -8.46
N LEU A 243 16.22 -4.58 -9.01
CA LEU A 243 15.03 -5.42 -9.13
C LEU A 243 15.33 -6.67 -9.98
N LEU A 244 15.98 -6.50 -11.14
CA LEU A 244 16.36 -7.61 -12.00
C LEU A 244 17.38 -8.53 -11.33
N ALA A 245 18.35 -7.98 -10.58
CA ALA A 245 19.31 -8.77 -9.82
C ALA A 245 18.62 -9.59 -8.72
N CYS A 246 17.68 -8.99 -7.97
CA CYS A 246 16.92 -9.68 -6.93
C CYS A 246 16.11 -10.85 -7.50
N VAL A 247 15.38 -10.63 -8.60
CA VAL A 247 14.58 -11.67 -9.25
C VAL A 247 15.47 -12.80 -9.78
N ARG A 248 16.59 -12.48 -10.45
CA ARG A 248 17.54 -13.49 -10.93
C ARG A 248 18.18 -14.29 -9.80
N GLY A 249 18.55 -13.63 -8.71
CA GLY A 249 19.08 -14.28 -7.52
C GLY A 249 18.08 -15.28 -6.95
N ALA A 250 16.83 -14.88 -6.77
CA ALA A 250 15.77 -15.73 -6.26
C ALA A 250 15.44 -16.93 -7.15
N ILE A 251 15.49 -16.76 -8.48
CA ILE A 251 15.38 -17.87 -9.44
C ILE A 251 16.53 -18.87 -9.26
N THR A 252 17.76 -18.36 -9.11
CA THR A 252 18.97 -19.19 -8.98
C THR A 252 18.97 -19.96 -7.67
N ASP A 253 18.58 -19.31 -6.58
CA ASP A 253 18.56 -19.90 -5.24
C ASP A 253 17.36 -20.82 -5.01
N GLY A 254 16.31 -20.69 -5.83
CA GLY A 254 15.06 -21.46 -5.70
C GLY A 254 14.31 -21.24 -4.39
N SER A 255 14.62 -20.14 -3.68
CA SER A 255 14.15 -19.86 -2.32
C SER A 255 12.76 -19.21 -2.28
N VAL A 256 12.28 -18.69 -3.42
CA VAL A 256 11.03 -17.93 -3.53
C VAL A 256 10.13 -18.55 -4.62
N PRO A 257 8.84 -18.77 -4.35
CA PRO A 257 7.89 -19.26 -5.36
C PRO A 257 7.82 -18.33 -6.59
N PRO A 258 7.72 -18.85 -7.82
CA PRO A 258 7.62 -18.05 -9.04
C PRO A 258 6.50 -17.01 -9.01
N GLU A 259 5.36 -17.34 -8.42
CA GLU A 259 4.21 -16.45 -8.29
C GLU A 259 4.51 -15.27 -7.35
N ALA A 260 5.26 -15.50 -6.27
CA ALA A 260 5.71 -14.45 -5.35
C ALA A 260 6.68 -13.51 -6.06
N MET A 261 7.63 -14.07 -6.83
CA MET A 261 8.56 -13.30 -7.66
C MET A 261 7.82 -12.46 -8.71
N ALA A 262 6.78 -13.02 -9.34
CA ALA A 262 5.97 -12.31 -10.33
C ALA A 262 5.25 -11.10 -9.72
N LEU A 263 4.54 -11.28 -8.59
CA LEU A 263 3.87 -10.17 -7.91
C LEU A 263 4.86 -9.07 -7.50
N PHE A 264 6.02 -9.47 -6.96
CA PHE A 264 7.08 -8.54 -6.59
C PHE A 264 7.62 -7.77 -7.80
N ALA A 265 8.00 -8.48 -8.87
CA ALA A 265 8.54 -7.87 -10.09
C ALA A 265 7.53 -6.94 -10.78
N VAL A 266 6.26 -7.33 -10.84
CA VAL A 266 5.18 -6.54 -11.44
C VAL A 266 4.94 -5.23 -10.67
N ALA A 267 5.04 -5.25 -9.34
CA ALA A 267 4.96 -4.02 -8.55
C ALA A 267 6.09 -3.01 -8.87
N GLY A 268 7.31 -3.51 -9.09
CA GLY A 268 8.42 -2.69 -9.58
C GLY A 268 8.18 -2.19 -11.01
N LEU A 269 7.70 -3.06 -11.90
CA LEU A 269 7.41 -2.73 -13.30
C LEU A 269 6.44 -1.54 -13.43
N TYR A 270 5.33 -1.53 -12.69
CA TYR A 270 4.36 -0.43 -12.76
C TYR A 270 4.92 0.90 -12.24
N THR A 271 5.86 0.86 -11.29
CA THR A 271 6.51 2.07 -10.79
C THR A 271 7.47 2.66 -11.82
N HIS A 272 8.27 1.82 -12.48
CA HIS A 272 9.24 2.26 -13.49
C HIS A 272 8.61 2.61 -14.83
N ARG A 273 7.47 1.99 -15.17
CA ARG A 273 6.75 2.17 -16.45
C ARG A 273 7.65 1.97 -17.69
N ASP A 274 8.64 1.09 -17.60
CA ASP A 274 9.59 0.81 -18.67
C ASP A 274 9.22 -0.47 -19.44
N PRO A 275 8.88 -0.37 -20.75
CA PRO A 275 8.59 -1.54 -21.58
C PRO A 275 9.78 -2.52 -21.70
N LEU A 276 11.01 -2.04 -21.64
CA LEU A 276 12.21 -2.89 -21.71
C LEU A 276 12.37 -3.73 -20.44
N LEU A 277 12.05 -3.14 -19.27
CA LEU A 277 11.94 -3.91 -18.03
C LEU A 277 10.84 -4.97 -18.16
N GLY A 278 9.69 -4.63 -18.73
CA GLY A 278 8.61 -5.59 -19.00
C GLY A 278 9.07 -6.77 -19.87
N ALA A 279 9.78 -6.49 -20.96
CA ALA A 279 10.35 -7.53 -21.83
C ALA A 279 11.40 -8.39 -21.12
N ALA A 280 12.29 -7.77 -20.33
CA ALA A 280 13.29 -8.49 -19.54
C ALA A 280 12.65 -9.39 -18.48
N LEU A 281 11.62 -8.90 -17.78
CA LEU A 281 10.88 -9.69 -16.79
C LEU A 281 10.12 -10.86 -17.43
N ARG A 282 9.50 -10.68 -18.60
CA ARG A 282 8.87 -11.78 -19.33
C ARG A 282 9.85 -12.89 -19.71
N ALA A 283 11.07 -12.53 -20.10
CA ALA A 283 12.11 -13.50 -20.41
C ALA A 283 12.62 -14.25 -19.17
N LEU A 284 12.63 -13.59 -18.00
CA LEU A 284 13.06 -14.19 -16.73
C LEU A 284 11.96 -15.01 -16.05
N LEU A 285 10.72 -14.55 -16.13
CA LEU A 285 9.54 -15.09 -15.47
C LEU A 285 8.40 -15.21 -16.51
N PRO A 286 8.38 -16.29 -17.32
CA PRO A 286 7.36 -16.51 -18.35
C PRO A 286 6.03 -16.96 -17.71
N LEU A 287 5.46 -16.08 -16.90
CA LEU A 287 4.23 -16.30 -16.14
C LEU A 287 3.12 -15.41 -16.68
N PRO A 288 1.86 -15.90 -16.74
CA PRO A 288 0.73 -15.15 -17.29
C PRO A 288 0.55 -13.76 -16.68
N LEU A 289 0.84 -13.61 -15.39
CA LEU A 289 0.75 -12.33 -14.70
C LEU A 289 1.77 -11.31 -15.22
N VAL A 290 3.01 -11.74 -15.47
CA VAL A 290 4.08 -10.86 -15.99
C VAL A 290 3.76 -10.47 -17.43
N ASP A 291 3.25 -11.42 -18.23
CA ASP A 291 2.78 -11.15 -19.59
C ASP A 291 1.64 -10.13 -19.61
N ALA A 292 0.64 -10.30 -18.74
CA ALA A 292 -0.50 -9.37 -18.63
C ALA A 292 -0.05 -7.97 -18.21
N ALA A 293 0.84 -7.86 -17.22
CA ALA A 293 1.36 -6.58 -16.75
C ALA A 293 2.20 -5.86 -17.83
N ALA A 294 3.07 -6.59 -18.53
CA ALA A 294 3.88 -6.05 -19.61
C ALA A 294 3.02 -5.59 -20.80
N ALA A 295 2.03 -6.41 -21.20
CA ALA A 295 1.08 -6.06 -22.26
C ALA A 295 0.24 -4.83 -21.89
N TRP A 296 -0.22 -4.75 -20.64
CA TRP A 296 -0.93 -3.58 -20.13
C TRP A 296 -0.04 -2.33 -20.26
N LEU A 297 1.21 -2.41 -19.83
CA LEU A 297 2.13 -1.27 -19.88
C LEU A 297 2.37 -0.81 -21.32
N THR A 298 2.63 -1.72 -22.26
CA THR A 298 2.81 -1.38 -23.68
C THR A 298 1.59 -0.65 -24.24
N ALA A 299 0.37 -1.15 -23.98
CA ALA A 299 -0.85 -0.53 -24.45
C ALA A 299 -1.09 0.89 -23.91
N HIS A 300 -0.67 1.16 -22.66
CA HIS A 300 -0.93 2.44 -21.99
C HIS A 300 0.26 3.42 -22.02
N THR A 301 1.42 3.00 -22.53
CA THR A 301 2.54 3.93 -22.83
C THR A 301 2.34 4.67 -24.16
N GLU A 302 1.71 4.04 -25.15
CA GLU A 302 1.51 4.63 -26.49
C GLU A 302 0.52 5.79 -26.48
N GLU A 303 -0.53 5.75 -25.65
CA GLU A 303 -1.53 6.83 -25.54
C GLU A 303 -0.96 8.15 -24.99
N THR A 304 0.15 8.10 -24.24
CA THR A 304 0.81 9.32 -23.73
C THR A 304 1.76 9.98 -24.75
N ALA A 305 2.20 9.25 -25.78
CA ALA A 305 3.09 9.77 -26.81
C ALA A 305 2.34 10.58 -27.89
N ASP A 306 1.09 10.20 -28.20
CA ASP A 306 0.27 10.88 -29.21
C ASP A 306 -0.42 12.17 -28.71
N GLY A 307 -0.27 12.51 -27.42
CA GLY A 307 -0.82 13.73 -26.81
C GLY A 307 0.11 14.95 -26.79
N VAL A 308 1.38 14.81 -27.22
CA VAL A 308 2.37 15.90 -27.20
C VAL A 308 2.85 16.21 -28.63
N THR A 309 1.97 16.81 -29.41
CA THR A 309 2.37 17.63 -30.55
C THR A 309 1.82 19.04 -30.38
N ASP A 310 2.51 19.89 -29.63
CA ASP A 310 2.82 21.24 -30.13
C ASP A 310 3.94 21.97 -29.34
N ALA A 311 4.78 22.66 -30.11
CA ALA A 311 5.70 23.75 -29.76
C ALA A 311 6.84 23.55 -28.72
N SER A 312 8.03 23.15 -29.18
CA SER A 312 9.08 24.16 -29.48
C SER A 312 10.38 23.57 -30.06
N PRO A 313 11.11 24.36 -30.88
CA PRO A 313 12.24 23.89 -31.66
C PRO A 313 13.55 24.49 -31.12
N PHE A 314 14.37 23.74 -30.38
CA PHE A 314 15.80 24.08 -30.27
C PHE A 314 16.63 22.85 -29.89
N GLY A 315 17.49 22.42 -30.82
CA GLY A 315 18.88 22.06 -30.52
C GLY A 315 19.17 20.69 -29.88
N SER A 316 19.49 19.72 -30.74
CA SER A 316 20.47 18.63 -30.59
C SER A 316 21.29 18.57 -29.28
N GLY A 317 21.50 17.41 -28.65
CA GLY A 317 21.74 16.10 -29.27
C GLY A 317 21.81 14.91 -28.28
N PRO A 318 22.12 13.70 -28.79
CA PRO A 318 21.46 12.45 -28.35
C PRO A 318 22.41 11.38 -27.78
N ALA A 319 21.80 10.24 -27.43
CA ALA A 319 22.39 8.90 -27.24
C ALA A 319 23.09 8.58 -25.90
N ARG A 320 22.30 8.25 -24.87
CA ARG A 320 22.79 7.40 -23.73
C ARG A 320 21.81 6.34 -23.21
N GLY A 321 20.60 6.20 -23.77
CA GLY A 321 19.60 5.23 -23.28
C GLY A 321 19.54 3.90 -24.05
N PHE A 322 19.83 3.91 -25.35
CA PHE A 322 19.59 2.75 -26.22
C PHE A 322 20.58 1.58 -26.00
N ASP A 323 21.85 1.85 -25.67
CA ASP A 323 22.85 0.79 -25.49
C ASP A 323 22.58 -0.07 -24.24
N ARG A 324 22.04 0.54 -23.17
CA ARG A 324 21.79 -0.18 -21.90
C ARG A 324 20.65 -1.20 -22.04
N GLY A 325 19.61 -0.86 -22.79
CA GLY A 325 18.47 -1.75 -23.07
C GLY A 325 18.83 -2.95 -23.95
N LEU A 326 19.68 -2.73 -24.96
CA LEU A 326 20.14 -3.80 -25.85
C LEU A 326 20.99 -4.84 -25.10
N HIS A 327 21.85 -4.38 -24.18
CA HIS A 327 22.65 -5.25 -23.33
C HIS A 327 21.80 -6.09 -22.37
N LEU A 328 20.69 -5.55 -21.84
CA LEU A 328 19.77 -6.30 -20.97
C LEU A 328 19.00 -7.37 -21.74
N PHE A 329 18.53 -7.07 -22.96
CA PHE A 329 17.85 -8.02 -23.83
C PHE A 329 18.79 -9.14 -24.31
N GLU A 330 20.02 -8.81 -24.69
CA GLU A 330 21.01 -9.82 -25.09
C GLU A 330 21.45 -10.71 -23.93
N ALA A 331 21.55 -10.17 -22.71
CA ALA A 331 21.88 -10.95 -21.51
C ALA A 331 20.78 -11.97 -21.17
N ALA A 332 19.51 -11.59 -21.28
CA ALA A 332 18.37 -12.50 -21.10
C ALA A 332 18.36 -13.61 -22.17
N ARG A 333 18.60 -13.25 -23.44
CA ARG A 333 18.66 -14.22 -24.55
C ARG A 333 19.84 -15.21 -24.44
N ARG A 334 20.99 -14.78 -23.92
CA ARG A 334 22.15 -15.69 -23.70
C ARG A 334 21.88 -16.71 -22.59
N SER A 335 21.02 -16.40 -21.62
CA SER A 335 20.58 -17.33 -20.57
C SER A 335 19.72 -18.48 -21.10
N GLU A 336 18.78 -18.21 -22.03
CA GLU A 336 17.93 -19.25 -22.64
C GLU A 336 18.76 -20.31 -23.40
N ASN A 337 19.84 -19.90 -24.05
CA ASN A 337 20.72 -20.82 -24.77
C ASN A 337 21.63 -21.66 -23.84
N ALA A 338 21.94 -21.18 -22.64
CA ALA A 338 22.74 -21.92 -21.67
C ALA A 338 21.96 -23.07 -21.02
N LEU A 339 20.66 -22.89 -20.80
CA LEU A 339 19.78 -23.93 -20.24
C LEU A 339 19.47 -25.06 -21.24
N SER A 340 19.46 -24.78 -22.56
CA SER A 340 19.31 -25.81 -23.59
C SER A 340 20.59 -26.62 -23.88
N GLY A 341 21.76 -26.15 -23.43
CA GLY A 341 23.05 -26.81 -23.68
C GLY A 341 23.43 -27.92 -22.69
N VAL A 342 22.71 -28.08 -21.58
CA VAL A 342 23.06 -29.01 -20.49
C VAL A 342 22.24 -30.31 -20.51
N MET A 343 21.21 -30.41 -21.36
CA MET A 343 20.45 -31.66 -21.61
C MET A 343 20.85 -32.29 -22.95
N GLY A 344 22.06 -32.82 -23.05
CA GLY A 344 22.44 -33.56 -24.25
C GLY A 344 23.86 -34.08 -24.23
N THR A 345 24.16 -35.09 -23.41
CA THR A 345 25.20 -36.13 -23.66
C THR A 345 25.34 -37.06 -22.44
N ALA A 346 24.39 -37.99 -22.29
CA ALA A 346 24.62 -39.19 -21.47
C ALA A 346 23.70 -40.31 -21.95
N GLY A 347 24.16 -41.07 -22.95
CA GLY A 347 23.43 -42.23 -23.45
C GLY A 347 24.32 -43.17 -24.25
N GLY A 348 24.72 -44.27 -23.62
CA GLY A 348 24.93 -45.54 -24.31
C GLY A 348 26.36 -46.06 -24.41
N MET A 349 26.84 -46.75 -23.37
CA MET A 349 27.78 -47.86 -23.54
C MET A 349 27.49 -48.95 -22.51
N GLY A 350 27.28 -50.18 -22.99
CA GLY A 350 27.33 -51.41 -22.16
C GLY A 350 26.23 -52.41 -22.49
N GLY A 351 26.50 -53.32 -23.44
CA GLY A 351 25.63 -54.48 -23.65
C GLY A 351 25.90 -55.24 -24.94
N ARG A 352 27.00 -56.00 -24.99
CA ARG A 352 27.04 -57.32 -25.62
C ARG A 352 28.31 -58.08 -25.21
#